data_AF-A0A2N1VB69-F1
#
_entry.id   AF-A0A2N1VB69-F1
#
_cell.length_a   1.000
_cell.length_b   1.000
_cell.length_c   1.000
_cell.angle_alpha   90.00
_cell.angle_beta   90.00
_cell.angle_gamma   90.00
#
_symmetry.space_group_name_H-M   'P 1'
#
loop_
_entity.id
_entity.type
_entity.pdbx_description
1 polymer ?
#
loop_
_entity_poly.entity_id
_entity_poly.type
_entity_poly.pdbx_seq_one_letter_code
_entity_poly.pdbx_strand_id
1 'polypeptide(L)'
;IGQQIRAGDPVCYGIGHGGMQSAEFMLNDRNRNDGEVADSYGSYVSPFDYLRADLRQSLEQAYTANVIQPYLSAGKAIGSQHPAEPYLTNQLIFHKYHKNSIAGEWLLKSKWGAGGAPDLLTLIDAENPFFKGKIVMAADNLGTGQHVFDGTWTVDKATNNFTFITNKDIYYGLFELDESGERATLKIEYSTGGYPASFSSKAMLYIERANMAIVTDAQNLGVW
;
A
#
# COMPACT_ATOMS: atom_id res chain seq x y z
N ILE A 1 -34.35 -9.91 3.87
CA ILE A 1 -34.26 -8.86 2.81
C ILE A 1 -35.53 -8.02 2.88
N GLY A 2 -35.43 -6.68 2.85
CA GLY A 2 -36.58 -5.77 2.96
C GLY A 2 -36.98 -5.37 4.39
N GLN A 3 -36.22 -5.80 5.40
CA GLN A 3 -36.44 -5.39 6.79
C GLN A 3 -35.96 -3.95 6.98
N GLN A 4 -36.76 -3.14 7.65
CA GLN A 4 -36.35 -1.82 8.12
C GLN A 4 -35.59 -1.97 9.43
N ILE A 5 -34.43 -1.35 9.51
CA ILE A 5 -33.59 -1.29 10.72
C ILE A 5 -33.45 0.17 11.15
N ARG A 6 -33.15 0.39 12.43
CA ARG A 6 -32.84 1.69 13.02
C ARG A 6 -31.38 1.71 13.44
N ALA A 7 -30.83 2.93 13.55
CA ALA A 7 -29.50 3.10 14.12
C ALA A 7 -29.46 2.50 15.54
N GLY A 8 -28.50 1.62 15.79
CA GLY A 8 -28.35 0.88 17.05
C GLY A 8 -28.93 -0.54 17.03
N ASP A 9 -29.70 -0.91 16.00
CA ASP A 9 -30.16 -2.29 15.86
C ASP A 9 -28.97 -3.22 15.52
N PRO A 10 -28.86 -4.40 16.16
CA PRO A 10 -27.82 -5.36 15.83
C PRO A 10 -28.06 -5.93 14.42
N VAL A 11 -27.06 -5.78 13.54
CA VAL A 11 -27.10 -6.28 12.16
C VAL A 11 -26.27 -7.54 11.95
N CYS A 12 -25.28 -7.78 12.81
CA CYS A 12 -24.46 -8.98 12.86
C CYS A 12 -23.80 -9.11 14.24
N TYR A 13 -23.29 -10.31 14.54
CA TYR A 13 -22.41 -10.55 15.68
C TYR A 13 -21.04 -10.96 15.16
N GLY A 14 -19.97 -10.47 15.80
CA GLY A 14 -18.61 -10.87 15.45
C GLY A 14 -18.40 -12.37 15.62
N ILE A 15 -17.44 -12.92 14.86
CA ILE A 15 -17.05 -14.32 14.97
C ILE A 15 -15.98 -14.44 16.05
N GLY A 16 -16.16 -15.41 16.95
CA GLY A 16 -15.18 -15.74 17.98
C GLY A 16 -14.38 -16.98 17.59
N HIS A 17 -13.05 -16.88 17.51
CA HIS A 17 -12.15 -18.03 17.39
C HIS A 17 -11.07 -17.99 18.47
N GLY A 18 -11.09 -18.95 19.40
CA GLY A 18 -9.99 -19.16 20.36
C GLY A 18 -9.66 -17.96 21.26
N GLY A 19 -10.65 -17.16 21.66
CA GLY A 19 -10.45 -15.97 22.50
C GLY A 19 -10.25 -14.66 21.73
N MET A 20 -10.20 -14.69 20.40
CA MET A 20 -10.26 -13.49 19.56
C MET A 20 -11.69 -13.28 19.06
N GLN A 21 -12.18 -12.04 19.13
CA GLN A 21 -13.44 -11.61 18.52
C GLN A 21 -13.13 -10.67 17.36
N SER A 22 -13.59 -10.99 16.16
CA SER A 22 -13.51 -10.09 15.01
C SER A 22 -14.88 -9.85 14.40
N ALA A 23 -15.10 -8.65 13.91
CA ALA A 23 -16.22 -8.31 13.04
C ALA A 23 -15.62 -7.57 11.85
N GLU A 24 -15.51 -8.28 10.73
CA GLU A 24 -15.05 -7.70 9.47
C GLU A 24 -16.28 -7.31 8.65
N PHE A 25 -16.34 -6.05 8.26
CA PHE A 25 -17.35 -5.56 7.34
C PHE A 25 -16.70 -4.61 6.36
N MET A 26 -17.24 -4.59 5.15
CA MET A 26 -16.82 -3.68 4.08
C MET A 26 -18.00 -2.77 3.76
N LEU A 27 -17.70 -1.49 3.53
CA LEU A 27 -18.68 -0.53 3.06
C LEU A 27 -18.44 -0.28 1.56
N ASN A 28 -19.50 -0.43 0.77
CA ASN A 28 -19.49 -0.13 -0.66
C ASN A 28 -20.33 1.13 -0.92
N ASP A 29 -19.75 2.11 -1.60
CA ASP A 29 -20.48 3.29 -2.07
C ASP A 29 -20.43 3.39 -3.59
N ARG A 30 -21.61 3.40 -4.22
CA ARG A 30 -21.79 3.52 -5.68
C ARG A 30 -21.41 4.89 -6.23
N ASN A 31 -21.32 5.90 -5.37
CA ASN A 31 -21.02 7.27 -5.76
C ASN A 31 -19.54 7.64 -5.57
N ARG A 32 -18.72 6.71 -5.04
CA ARG A 32 -17.28 6.91 -4.85
C ARG A 32 -16.47 6.03 -5.79
N ASN A 33 -15.28 6.52 -6.13
CA ASN A 33 -14.34 5.89 -7.05
C ASN A 33 -12.88 5.97 -6.56
N ASP A 34 -12.68 6.37 -5.32
CA ASP A 34 -11.37 6.62 -4.72
C ASP A 34 -10.84 5.45 -3.88
N GLY A 35 -11.65 4.40 -3.72
CA GLY A 35 -11.23 3.11 -3.19
C GLY A 35 -11.23 2.00 -4.24
N GLU A 36 -10.96 0.77 -3.78
CA GLU A 36 -10.92 -0.42 -4.62
C GLU A 36 -12.29 -0.69 -5.26
N VAL A 37 -12.35 -0.98 -6.56
CA VAL A 37 -13.61 -1.28 -7.26
C VAL A 37 -14.24 -2.56 -6.71
N ALA A 38 -15.46 -2.43 -6.19
CA ALA A 38 -16.29 -3.50 -5.64
C ALA A 38 -17.34 -3.93 -6.68
N ASP A 39 -16.92 -4.66 -7.71
CA ASP A 39 -17.76 -5.15 -8.82
C ASP A 39 -18.84 -4.13 -9.27
N SER A 40 -20.10 -4.54 -9.34
CA SER A 40 -21.26 -3.71 -9.70
C SER A 40 -21.77 -2.79 -8.58
N TYR A 41 -21.05 -2.67 -7.46
CA TYR A 41 -21.51 -1.99 -6.25
C TYR A 41 -20.74 -0.70 -5.92
N GLY A 42 -19.84 -0.24 -6.81
CA GLY A 42 -19.08 1.00 -6.62
C GLY A 42 -17.66 0.73 -6.14
N SER A 43 -17.21 1.46 -5.13
CA SER A 43 -15.91 1.24 -4.50
C SER A 43 -16.05 0.83 -3.03
N TYR A 44 -15.13 -0.03 -2.58
CA TYR A 44 -14.83 -0.25 -1.16
C TYR A 44 -14.30 1.05 -0.57
N VAL A 45 -14.97 1.58 0.44
CA VAL A 45 -14.63 2.87 1.06
C VAL A 45 -14.36 2.70 2.54
N SER A 46 -13.50 3.56 3.09
CA SER A 46 -13.20 3.54 4.51
C SER A 46 -14.47 3.83 5.32
N PRO A 47 -14.92 2.92 6.21
CA PRO A 47 -16.07 3.19 7.07
C PRO A 47 -15.87 4.43 7.95
N PHE A 48 -14.61 4.79 8.20
CA PHE A 48 -14.21 6.00 8.93
C PHE A 48 -14.83 7.28 8.34
N ASP A 49 -14.91 7.36 7.01
CA ASP A 49 -15.40 8.55 6.30
C ASP A 49 -16.90 8.82 6.55
N TYR A 50 -17.63 7.81 7.03
CA TYR A 50 -19.08 7.86 7.28
C TYR A 50 -19.43 7.95 8.77
N LEU A 51 -18.43 7.99 9.64
CA LEU A 51 -18.65 8.18 11.06
C LEU A 51 -19.20 9.59 11.33
N ARG A 52 -20.09 9.68 12.32
CA ARG A 52 -20.45 10.98 12.91
C ARG A 52 -19.20 11.65 13.47
N ALA A 53 -19.20 12.98 13.49
CA ALA A 53 -18.04 13.77 13.90
C ALA A 53 -17.50 13.42 15.31
N ASP A 54 -18.40 13.15 16.26
CA ASP A 54 -18.05 12.75 17.63
C ASP A 54 -17.31 11.39 17.67
N LEU A 55 -17.81 10.41 16.92
CA LEU A 55 -17.20 9.08 16.83
C LEU A 55 -15.89 9.10 16.05
N ARG A 56 -15.82 9.91 15.00
CA ARG A 56 -14.61 10.14 14.22
C ARG A 56 -13.48 10.67 15.11
N GLN A 57 -13.75 11.74 15.85
CA GLN A 57 -12.77 12.33 16.78
C GLN A 57 -12.33 11.33 17.85
N SER A 58 -13.29 10.58 18.42
CA SER A 58 -13.00 9.55 19.44
C SER A 58 -12.08 8.46 18.89
N LEU A 59 -12.31 8.03 17.64
CA LEU A 59 -11.48 7.02 16.99
C LEU A 59 -10.10 7.55 16.61
N GLU A 60 -9.99 8.78 16.12
CA GLU A 60 -8.70 9.45 15.84
C GLU A 60 -7.84 9.57 17.12
N GLN A 61 -8.46 9.95 18.25
CA GLN A 61 -7.78 10.01 19.54
C GLN A 61 -7.33 8.63 20.01
N ALA A 62 -8.19 7.61 19.89
CA ALA A 62 -7.84 6.24 20.24
C ALA A 62 -6.71 5.70 19.36
N TYR A 63 -6.75 5.95 18.04
CA TYR A 63 -5.70 5.57 17.10
C TYR A 63 -4.37 6.25 17.46
N THR A 64 -4.40 7.55 17.73
CA THR A 64 -3.20 8.30 18.14
C THR A 64 -2.60 7.72 19.42
N ALA A 65 -3.41 7.50 20.46
CA ALA A 65 -2.94 7.04 21.75
C ALA A 65 -2.42 5.59 21.71
N ASN A 66 -3.04 4.72 20.92
CA ASN A 66 -2.76 3.28 20.95
C ASN A 66 -1.89 2.77 19.80
N VAL A 67 -1.72 3.54 18.72
CA VAL A 67 -0.93 3.14 17.54
C VAL A 67 0.25 4.09 17.33
N ILE A 68 -0.02 5.39 17.25
CA ILE A 68 1.02 6.39 16.93
C ILE A 68 1.97 6.62 18.11
N GLN A 69 1.44 6.91 19.31
CA GLN A 69 2.29 7.22 20.48
C GLN A 69 3.22 6.07 20.90
N PRO A 70 2.81 4.79 20.89
CA PRO A 70 3.72 3.67 21.14
C PRO A 70 4.88 3.61 20.15
N TYR A 71 4.64 3.93 18.87
CA TYR A 71 5.72 4.02 17.89
C TYR A 71 6.67 5.17 18.23
N LEU A 72 6.14 6.38 18.45
CA LEU A 72 6.98 7.57 18.69
C LEU A 72 7.84 7.45 19.95
N SER A 73 7.30 6.84 21.01
CA SER A 73 7.97 6.73 22.31
C SER A 73 8.95 5.56 22.40
N ALA A 74 8.65 4.44 21.74
CA ALA A 74 9.40 3.19 21.93
C ALA A 74 9.84 2.52 20.61
N GLY A 75 9.61 3.15 19.46
CA GLY A 75 9.88 2.56 18.14
C GLY A 75 9.03 1.32 17.85
N LYS A 76 7.95 1.09 18.61
CA LYS A 76 7.15 -0.13 18.55
C LYS A 76 5.97 0.03 17.60
N ALA A 77 6.01 -0.69 16.47
CA ALA A 77 4.83 -0.85 15.62
C ALA A 77 3.74 -1.67 16.33
N ILE A 78 2.47 -1.32 16.08
CA ILE A 78 1.30 -2.01 16.62
C ILE A 78 0.57 -2.69 15.46
N GLY A 79 0.59 -4.02 15.45
CA GLY A 79 0.10 -4.80 14.30
C GLY A 79 0.92 -4.49 13.05
N SER A 80 0.22 -4.32 11.92
CA SER A 80 0.79 -3.94 10.63
C SER A 80 0.80 -2.42 10.36
N GLN A 81 0.54 -1.60 11.38
CA GLN A 81 0.38 -0.15 11.20
C GLN A 81 1.73 0.57 11.26
N HIS A 82 1.98 1.45 10.29
CA HIS A 82 3.18 2.29 10.23
C HIS A 82 2.81 3.77 10.48
N PRO A 83 3.59 4.57 11.23
CA PRO A 83 3.32 6.01 11.45
C PRO A 83 3.40 6.87 10.18
N ALA A 84 3.93 6.31 9.09
CA ALA A 84 3.88 6.93 7.77
C ALA A 84 2.45 6.95 7.21
N GLU A 85 1.58 6.11 7.75
CA GLU A 85 0.16 5.97 7.47
C GLU A 85 -0.65 6.45 8.70
N PRO A 86 -0.57 7.74 9.05
CA PRO A 86 -1.13 8.25 10.31
C PRO A 86 -2.66 8.38 10.26
N TYR A 87 -3.26 8.26 9.08
CA TYR A 87 -4.68 8.45 8.87
C TYR A 87 -5.36 7.10 8.68
N LEU A 88 -6.62 7.00 9.07
CA LEU A 88 -7.44 5.80 8.86
C LEU A 88 -7.90 5.63 7.40
N THR A 89 -7.61 6.62 6.56
CA THR A 89 -7.78 6.59 5.10
C THR A 89 -6.51 7.20 4.49
N ASN A 90 -5.73 6.43 3.74
CA ASN A 90 -4.49 6.91 3.11
C ASN A 90 -4.53 6.70 1.60
N GLN A 91 -4.02 7.70 0.87
CA GLN A 91 -3.84 7.64 -0.59
C GLN A 91 -2.37 7.36 -0.99
N LEU A 92 -1.50 7.13 0.01
CA LEU A 92 -0.05 7.07 -0.10
C LEU A 92 0.49 5.97 -1.04
N ILE A 93 -0.31 4.94 -1.28
CA ILE A 93 0.07 3.81 -2.13
C ILE A 93 -0.27 4.05 -3.61
N PHE A 94 -1.08 5.05 -3.95
CA PHE A 94 -1.49 5.30 -5.33
C PHE A 94 -0.61 6.35 -5.99
N HIS A 95 0.27 5.90 -6.90
CA HIS A 95 1.25 6.76 -7.57
C HIS A 95 0.65 7.99 -8.27
N LYS A 96 -0.60 7.94 -8.75
CA LYS A 96 -1.32 9.10 -9.31
C LYS A 96 -1.31 10.35 -8.42
N TYR A 97 -1.14 10.22 -7.10
CA TYR A 97 -1.03 11.35 -6.16
C TYR A 97 0.42 11.80 -5.89
N HIS A 98 1.40 11.15 -6.51
CA HIS A 98 2.84 11.33 -6.29
C HIS A 98 3.60 11.63 -7.59
N LYS A 99 2.96 12.39 -8.50
CA LYS A 99 3.50 12.70 -9.83
C LYS A 99 4.92 13.26 -9.80
N ASN A 100 5.73 12.89 -10.78
CA ASN A 100 7.15 13.22 -10.87
C ASN A 100 8.01 12.63 -9.71
N SER A 101 7.57 11.56 -9.07
CA SER A 101 8.33 10.80 -8.08
C SER A 101 8.12 9.30 -8.28
N ILE A 102 8.99 8.45 -7.73
CA ILE A 102 8.78 7.00 -7.77
C ILE A 102 7.89 6.47 -6.63
N ALA A 103 7.32 7.34 -5.80
CA ALA A 103 6.45 6.92 -4.72
C ALA A 103 5.12 6.35 -5.25
N GLY A 104 4.59 5.36 -4.54
CA GLY A 104 3.42 4.58 -4.90
C GLY A 104 3.70 3.08 -4.83
N GLU A 105 2.69 2.30 -5.18
CA GLU A 105 2.75 0.85 -5.25
C GLU A 105 2.78 0.37 -6.69
N TRP A 106 3.69 -0.56 -6.95
CA TRP A 106 4.13 -0.96 -8.26
C TRP A 106 4.05 -2.49 -8.40
N LEU A 107 3.38 -2.97 -9.44
CA LEU A 107 3.27 -4.38 -9.79
C LEU A 107 4.37 -4.76 -10.79
N LEU A 108 5.13 -5.82 -10.51
CA LEU A 108 6.13 -6.29 -11.46
C LEU A 108 5.46 -6.88 -12.72
N LYS A 109 5.94 -6.44 -13.89
CA LYS A 109 5.42 -6.82 -15.22
C LYS A 109 6.17 -8.02 -15.79
N SER A 110 6.14 -9.14 -15.09
CA SER A 110 6.68 -10.43 -15.52
C SER A 110 5.62 -11.52 -15.35
N LYS A 111 5.71 -12.63 -16.10
CA LYS A 111 4.77 -13.74 -15.90
C LYS A 111 5.07 -14.46 -14.58
N TRP A 112 4.04 -14.60 -13.75
CA TRP A 112 4.08 -15.34 -12.50
C TRP A 112 3.85 -16.83 -12.74
N GLY A 113 4.36 -17.67 -11.84
CA GLY A 113 3.99 -19.08 -11.83
C GLY A 113 2.53 -19.24 -11.39
N ALA A 114 1.85 -20.30 -11.87
CA ALA A 114 0.47 -20.57 -11.48
C ALA A 114 0.33 -20.66 -9.95
N GLY A 115 -0.50 -19.78 -9.36
CA GLY A 115 -0.72 -19.71 -7.91
C GLY A 115 0.28 -18.84 -7.14
N GLY A 116 1.27 -18.25 -7.80
CA GLY A 116 2.10 -17.18 -7.23
C GLY A 116 1.37 -15.84 -7.35
N ALA A 117 1.38 -15.02 -6.31
CA ALA A 117 0.86 -13.67 -6.36
C ALA A 117 1.95 -12.63 -6.68
N PRO A 118 1.57 -11.50 -7.31
CA PRO A 118 2.53 -10.67 -7.99
C PRO A 118 3.46 -9.98 -7.00
N ASP A 119 4.73 -9.83 -7.37
CA ASP A 119 5.68 -9.02 -6.61
C ASP A 119 5.21 -7.58 -6.65
N LEU A 120 5.16 -7.02 -5.45
CA LEU A 120 4.81 -5.65 -5.18
C LEU A 120 6.03 -4.93 -4.65
N LEU A 121 6.26 -3.73 -5.20
CA LEU A 121 7.17 -2.76 -4.65
C LEU A 121 6.34 -1.55 -4.19
N THR A 122 6.34 -1.29 -2.89
CA THR A 122 5.65 -0.16 -2.29
C THR A 122 6.67 0.87 -1.82
N LEU A 123 6.58 2.08 -2.35
CA LEU A 123 7.47 3.20 -2.05
C LEU A 123 6.65 4.33 -1.44
N ILE A 124 6.72 4.50 -0.12
CA ILE A 124 6.00 5.55 0.59
C ILE A 124 6.95 6.75 0.76
N ASP A 125 6.48 7.94 0.39
CA ASP A 125 7.09 9.23 0.75
C ASP A 125 6.07 9.99 1.61
N ALA A 126 6.33 10.06 2.91
CA ALA A 126 5.38 10.58 3.88
C ALA A 126 5.99 11.73 4.67
N GLU A 127 5.27 12.84 4.71
CA GLU A 127 5.52 13.98 5.58
C GLU A 127 4.24 14.34 6.32
N ASN A 128 4.20 13.99 7.60
CA ASN A 128 3.07 14.21 8.48
C ASN A 128 3.55 14.59 9.90
N PRO A 129 2.67 15.03 10.81
CA PRO A 129 3.06 15.47 12.16
C PRO A 129 3.80 14.42 13.02
N PHE A 130 3.71 13.14 12.65
CA PHE A 130 4.26 12.00 13.39
C PHE A 130 5.42 11.32 12.67
N PHE A 131 5.54 11.50 11.35
CA PHE A 131 6.56 10.84 10.55
C PHE A 131 6.97 11.71 9.37
N LYS A 132 8.29 11.83 9.17
CA LYS A 132 8.88 12.42 7.98
C LYS A 132 9.95 11.48 7.46
N GLY A 133 9.71 10.87 6.31
CA GLY A 133 10.65 9.91 5.74
C GLY A 133 10.10 9.11 4.57
N LYS A 134 10.95 8.20 4.11
CA LYS A 134 10.74 7.38 2.92
C LYS A 134 10.89 5.92 3.26
N ILE A 135 9.89 5.11 2.93
CA ILE A 135 9.82 3.69 3.27
C ILE A 135 9.69 2.88 2.00
N VAL A 136 10.45 1.79 1.94
CA VAL A 136 10.33 0.79 0.88
C VAL A 136 9.89 -0.52 1.49
N MET A 137 8.94 -1.18 0.84
CA MET A 137 8.53 -2.53 1.14
C MET A 137 8.48 -3.31 -0.16
N ALA A 138 9.05 -4.51 -0.16
CA ALA A 138 8.85 -5.47 -1.23
C ALA A 138 8.13 -6.68 -0.67
N ALA A 139 7.10 -7.13 -1.35
CA ALA A 139 6.37 -8.35 -1.01
C ALA A 139 6.38 -9.27 -2.23
N ASP A 140 6.74 -10.53 -1.98
CA ASP A 140 6.52 -11.64 -2.91
C ASP A 140 5.36 -12.42 -2.31
N ASN A 141 4.24 -12.40 -3.00
CA ASN A 141 3.03 -12.99 -2.47
C ASN A 141 2.99 -14.47 -2.88
N LEU A 142 3.87 -15.30 -2.32
CA LEU A 142 3.81 -16.78 -2.48
C LEU A 142 2.65 -17.41 -1.67
N GLY A 143 1.50 -16.75 -1.57
CA GLY A 143 0.32 -17.20 -0.84
C GLY A 143 0.43 -17.08 0.69
N THR A 144 1.49 -16.45 1.22
CA THR A 144 1.70 -16.26 2.67
C THR A 144 1.83 -14.80 3.10
N GLY A 145 1.81 -13.84 2.16
CA GLY A 145 1.90 -12.40 2.45
C GLY A 145 3.21 -11.97 3.10
N GLN A 146 4.32 -12.67 2.84
CA GLN A 146 5.60 -12.34 3.47
C GLN A 146 6.31 -11.18 2.74
N HIS A 147 6.63 -10.13 3.49
CA HIS A 147 7.56 -9.11 3.04
C HIS A 147 8.92 -9.76 2.77
N VAL A 148 9.44 -9.57 1.55
CA VAL A 148 10.78 -10.01 1.15
C VAL A 148 11.82 -9.14 1.85
N PHE A 149 11.55 -7.82 1.87
CA PHE A 149 12.31 -6.85 2.65
C PHE A 149 11.47 -5.61 2.95
N ASP A 150 11.92 -4.87 3.96
CA ASP A 150 11.43 -3.56 4.35
C ASP A 150 12.62 -2.65 4.69
N GLY A 151 12.45 -1.35 4.56
CA GLY A 151 13.52 -0.39 4.77
C GLY A 151 13.18 1.04 4.41
N THR A 152 14.22 1.81 4.11
CA THR A 152 14.12 3.20 3.67
C THR A 152 14.68 3.39 2.28
N TRP A 153 14.30 4.49 1.62
CA TRP A 153 14.82 4.80 0.29
C TRP A 153 15.17 6.27 0.09
N THR A 154 16.10 6.52 -0.83
CA THR A 154 16.45 7.84 -1.32
C THR A 154 16.55 7.82 -2.83
N VAL A 155 16.38 8.99 -3.47
CA VAL A 155 16.57 9.18 -4.90
C VAL A 155 17.42 10.43 -5.15
N ASP A 156 18.30 10.33 -6.13
CA ASP A 156 18.93 11.47 -6.77
C ASP A 156 18.34 11.62 -8.18
N LYS A 157 17.50 12.63 -8.37
CA LYS A 157 16.84 12.91 -9.65
C LYS A 157 17.79 13.44 -10.71
N ALA A 158 18.96 13.97 -10.35
CA ALA A 158 19.93 14.46 -11.34
C ALA A 158 20.59 13.30 -12.09
N THR A 159 20.74 12.16 -11.42
CA THR A 159 21.38 10.96 -11.95
C THR A 159 20.40 9.79 -12.16
N ASN A 160 19.13 9.97 -11.78
CA ASN A 160 18.10 8.92 -11.69
C ASN A 160 18.57 7.69 -10.90
N ASN A 161 19.36 7.94 -9.86
CA ASN A 161 19.83 6.92 -8.94
C ASN A 161 18.86 6.78 -7.77
N PHE A 162 18.75 5.57 -7.23
CA PHE A 162 18.09 5.30 -5.96
C PHE A 162 18.96 4.44 -5.05
N THR A 163 18.78 4.60 -3.74
CA THR A 163 19.32 3.69 -2.73
C THR A 163 18.18 3.13 -1.89
N PHE A 164 18.11 1.82 -1.73
CA PHE A 164 17.27 1.16 -0.73
C PHE A 164 18.17 0.65 0.39
N ILE A 165 17.90 1.07 1.62
CA ILE A 165 18.57 0.58 2.83
C ILE A 165 17.56 -0.30 3.55
N THR A 166 17.75 -1.62 3.47
CA THR A 166 16.76 -2.60 3.92
C THR A 166 17.28 -3.41 5.10
N ASN A 167 16.40 -4.18 5.72
CA ASN A 167 16.77 -5.19 6.72
C ASN A 167 17.56 -6.39 6.14
N LYS A 168 17.73 -6.48 4.82
CA LYS A 168 18.50 -7.54 4.14
C LYS A 168 19.85 -7.06 3.65
N ASP A 169 19.86 -5.96 2.90
CA ASP A 169 21.05 -5.40 2.26
C ASP A 169 20.82 -3.92 1.87
N ILE A 170 21.87 -3.30 1.33
CA ILE A 170 21.80 -2.01 0.65
C ILE A 170 21.77 -2.24 -0.86
N TYR A 171 20.73 -1.75 -1.51
CA TYR A 171 20.58 -1.83 -2.97
C TYR A 171 20.79 -0.46 -3.59
N TYR A 172 21.76 -0.37 -4.49
CA TYR A 172 22.02 0.81 -5.31
C TYR A 172 21.44 0.57 -6.69
N GLY A 173 20.69 1.52 -7.23
CA GLY A 173 20.01 1.29 -8.50
C GLY A 173 19.77 2.53 -9.35
N LEU A 174 19.36 2.26 -10.59
CA LEU A 174 18.90 3.21 -11.59
C LEU A 174 17.41 3.06 -11.76
N PHE A 175 16.71 4.17 -11.99
CA PHE A 175 15.29 4.15 -12.33
C PHE A 175 14.97 4.96 -13.59
N GLU A 176 13.90 4.57 -14.28
CA GLU A 176 13.28 5.33 -15.35
C GLU A 176 11.77 5.32 -15.09
N LEU A 177 11.17 6.51 -15.00
CA LEU A 177 9.75 6.71 -14.73
C LEU A 177 9.09 7.27 -16.00
N ASP A 178 8.07 6.58 -16.49
CA ASP A 178 7.23 7.04 -17.60
C ASP A 178 5.79 7.19 -17.12
N GLU A 179 5.32 8.44 -17.05
CA GLU A 179 3.96 8.81 -16.64
C GLU A 179 3.07 9.21 -17.82
N SER A 180 3.49 8.96 -19.07
CA SER A 180 2.78 9.41 -20.28
C SER A 180 1.59 8.52 -20.67
N GLY A 181 1.57 7.28 -20.18
CA GLY A 181 0.49 6.32 -20.42
C GLY A 181 -0.70 6.48 -19.47
N GLU A 182 -1.70 5.60 -19.63
CA GLU A 182 -2.86 5.51 -18.73
C GLU A 182 -2.45 5.15 -17.30
N ARG A 183 -1.43 4.28 -17.17
CA ARG A 183 -0.77 3.91 -15.91
C ARG A 183 0.71 4.18 -16.06
N ALA A 184 1.32 4.76 -15.03
CA ALA A 184 2.75 4.99 -15.04
C ALA A 184 3.52 3.66 -15.04
N THR A 185 4.72 3.67 -15.60
CA THR A 185 5.65 2.53 -15.51
C THR A 185 6.95 2.95 -14.85
N LEU A 186 7.51 2.03 -14.07
CA LEU A 186 8.76 2.23 -13.34
C LEU A 186 9.71 1.10 -13.73
N LYS A 187 10.76 1.44 -14.46
CA LYS A 187 11.84 0.51 -14.78
C LYS A 187 12.97 0.69 -13.78
N ILE A 188 13.42 -0.40 -13.17
CA ILE A 188 14.52 -0.38 -12.19
C ILE A 188 15.58 -1.43 -12.49
N GLU A 189 16.82 -1.10 -12.19
CA GLU A 189 17.93 -2.05 -12.11
C GLU A 189 18.78 -1.74 -10.89
N TYR A 190 19.22 -2.77 -10.18
CA TYR A 190 19.96 -2.59 -8.95
C TYR A 190 21.08 -3.60 -8.76
N SER A 191 21.99 -3.27 -7.85
CA SER A 191 23.12 -4.09 -7.42
C SER A 191 23.44 -3.79 -5.95
N THR A 192 24.05 -4.74 -5.25
CA THR A 192 24.54 -4.55 -3.88
C THR A 192 25.97 -4.00 -3.83
N GLY A 193 26.69 -4.01 -4.97
CA GLY A 193 28.08 -3.57 -5.07
C GLY A 193 28.29 -2.10 -5.47
N GLY A 194 27.20 -1.35 -5.70
CA GLY A 194 27.23 0.04 -6.17
C GLY A 194 26.24 0.30 -7.31
N TYR A 195 26.11 1.57 -7.71
CA TYR A 195 25.16 1.96 -8.74
C TYR A 195 25.47 1.31 -10.09
N PRO A 196 24.49 0.66 -10.74
CA PRO A 196 24.63 0.22 -12.12
C PRO A 196 24.95 1.41 -13.03
N ALA A 197 25.76 1.21 -14.06
CA ALA A 197 26.13 2.27 -15.00
C ALA A 197 25.07 2.52 -16.08
N SER A 198 24.23 1.52 -16.36
CA SER A 198 23.19 1.55 -17.39
C SER A 198 22.20 0.40 -17.18
N PHE A 199 21.02 0.49 -17.79
CA PHE A 199 20.10 -0.64 -17.85
C PHE A 199 20.64 -1.78 -18.74
N SER A 200 20.48 -3.01 -18.28
CA SER A 200 20.76 -4.26 -18.96
C SER A 200 19.46 -5.02 -19.23
N SER A 201 19.58 -6.24 -19.74
CA SER A 201 18.46 -7.17 -19.90
C SER A 201 17.87 -7.66 -18.57
N LYS A 202 18.51 -7.36 -17.43
CA LYS A 202 18.03 -7.71 -16.08
C LYS A 202 17.15 -6.63 -15.48
N ALA A 203 17.02 -5.47 -16.13
CA ALA A 203 16.14 -4.41 -15.66
C ALA A 203 14.70 -4.93 -15.51
N MET A 204 14.11 -4.66 -14.37
CA MET A 204 12.75 -5.02 -14.06
C MET A 204 11.81 -3.88 -14.44
N LEU A 205 10.67 -4.22 -15.02
CA LEU A 205 9.65 -3.25 -15.39
C LEU A 205 8.44 -3.44 -14.50
N TYR A 206 8.04 -2.38 -13.82
CA TYR A 206 6.85 -2.33 -13.01
C TYR A 206 5.79 -1.42 -13.63
N ILE A 207 4.54 -1.61 -13.24
CA ILE A 207 3.41 -0.78 -13.61
C ILE A 207 2.66 -0.31 -12.36
N GLU A 208 2.26 0.96 -12.35
CA GLU A 208 1.50 1.59 -11.26
C GLU A 208 0.26 0.75 -10.93
N ARG A 209 -0.01 0.44 -9.66
CA ARG A 209 -1.20 -0.30 -9.23
C ARG A 209 -2.50 0.47 -9.54
N ALA A 210 -3.51 -0.25 -10.04
CA ALA A 210 -4.87 0.27 -10.20
C ALA A 210 -5.69 0.14 -8.91
N ASN A 211 -6.80 0.88 -8.81
CA ASN A 211 -7.73 0.80 -7.68
C ASN A 211 -8.62 -0.47 -7.76
N MET A 212 -8.00 -1.65 -7.82
CA MET A 212 -8.67 -2.95 -7.79
C MET A 212 -7.85 -3.96 -6.97
N ALA A 213 -8.44 -5.13 -6.70
CA ALA A 213 -7.74 -6.23 -6.05
C ALA A 213 -6.46 -6.57 -6.82
N ILE A 214 -5.35 -6.79 -6.11
CA ILE A 214 -4.03 -7.07 -6.70
C ILE A 214 -4.06 -8.22 -7.71
N VAL A 215 -4.76 -9.31 -7.36
CA VAL A 215 -4.90 -10.49 -8.23
C VAL A 215 -5.66 -10.14 -9.51
N THR A 216 -6.76 -9.41 -9.40
CA THR A 216 -7.54 -8.94 -10.55
C THR A 216 -6.71 -8.00 -11.43
N ASP A 217 -5.92 -7.11 -10.83
CA ASP A 217 -5.02 -6.22 -11.55
C ASP A 217 -3.97 -7.02 -12.35
N ALA A 218 -3.31 -7.99 -11.71
CA ALA A 218 -2.33 -8.87 -12.35
C ALA A 218 -2.94 -9.70 -13.49
N GLN A 219 -4.17 -10.19 -13.33
CA GLN A 219 -4.90 -10.90 -14.39
C GLN A 219 -5.19 -9.99 -15.59
N ASN A 220 -5.68 -8.77 -15.35
CA ASN A 220 -5.96 -7.79 -16.40
C ASN A 220 -4.70 -7.38 -17.18
N LEU A 221 -3.55 -7.40 -16.52
CA LEU A 221 -2.24 -7.13 -17.11
C LEU A 221 -1.65 -8.34 -17.87
N GLY A 222 -2.27 -9.53 -17.78
CA GLY A 222 -1.78 -10.76 -18.41
C GLY A 222 -0.46 -11.25 -17.81
N VAL A 223 -0.17 -10.86 -16.57
CA VAL A 223 1.04 -11.27 -15.85
C VAL A 223 0.78 -12.47 -14.94
N TRP A 224 -0.48 -12.70 -14.52
CA TRP A 224 -0.91 -13.85 -13.72
C TRP A 224 -1.03 -15.16 -14.52
#